data_AF-A0A8J2L4R3-F1
#
_entry.id   AF-A0A8J2L4R3-F1
#
_cell.length_a   1.000
_cell.length_b   1.000
_cell.length_c   1.000
_cell.angle_alpha   90.00
_cell.angle_beta   90.00
_cell.angle_gamma   90.00
#
_symmetry.space_group_name_H-M   'P 1'
#
loop_
_entity.id
_entity.type
_entity.pdbx_description
1 polymer ?
#
loop_
_entity_poly.entity_id
_entity_poly.type
_entity_poly.pdbx_seq_one_letter_code
_entity_poly.pdbx_strand_id
1 'polypeptide(L)'
;KLMKRLGHNKFYIQGGDWGAAIGATISKVYPQNVVAFHSNMCVSYHPRSMLKTFVGSFFPSYFYTPEEAERFLPFSKHVMWFLRESGYMHLQATKPDTL
;
A
#
# COMPACT_ATOMS: atom_id res chain seq x y z
N LYS A 1 19.20 6.52 -7.99
CA LYS A 1 20.25 6.75 -9.02
C LYS A 1 19.85 7.85 -10.01
N LEU A 2 18.66 7.79 -10.62
CA LEU A 2 18.16 8.82 -11.54
C LEU A 2 18.25 10.25 -10.97
N MET A 3 17.64 10.50 -9.81
CA MET A 3 17.65 11.84 -9.19
C MET A 3 19.05 12.41 -8.98
N LYS A 4 20.00 11.56 -8.53
CA LYS A 4 21.41 11.96 -8.39
C LYS A 4 22.07 12.32 -9.73
N ARG A 5 21.79 11.57 -10.81
CA ARG A 5 22.30 11.88 -12.15
C ARG A 5 21.76 13.22 -12.69
N LEU A 6 20.55 13.58 -12.28
CA LEU A 6 19.93 14.87 -12.59
C LEU A 6 20.39 16.00 -11.63
N GLY A 7 21.29 15.72 -10.67
CA GLY A 7 21.77 16.71 -9.71
C GLY A 7 20.85 16.97 -8.51
N HIS A 8 19.75 16.23 -8.34
CA HIS A 8 18.83 16.39 -7.23
C HIS A 8 19.27 15.58 -5.99
N ASN A 9 19.82 16.28 -5.00
CA ASN A 9 20.22 15.69 -3.72
C ASN A 9 19.07 15.57 -2.71
N LYS A 10 18.06 16.44 -2.83
CA LYS A 10 16.84 16.46 -2.01
C LYS A 10 15.64 16.54 -2.94
N PHE A 11 14.63 15.68 -2.76
CA PHE A 11 13.45 15.67 -3.62
C PHE A 11 12.22 15.15 -2.88
N TYR A 12 11.05 15.49 -3.43
CA TYR A 12 9.76 14.92 -3.03
C TYR A 12 9.42 13.71 -3.89
N ILE A 13 8.58 12.83 -3.36
CA ILE A 13 8.02 11.70 -4.10
C ILE A 13 6.50 11.80 -4.04
N GLN A 14 5.85 11.59 -5.19
CA GLN A 14 4.44 11.26 -5.25
C GLN A 14 4.31 9.85 -5.86
N GLY A 15 3.40 9.03 -5.34
CA GLY A 15 3.15 7.71 -5.94
C GLY A 15 1.80 7.10 -5.60
N GLY A 16 1.16 6.52 -6.63
CA GLY A 16 0.05 5.56 -6.55
C GLY A 16 0.48 4.20 -7.09
N ASP A 17 -0.30 3.15 -6.85
CA ASP A 17 -0.03 1.78 -7.34
C ASP A 17 1.44 1.34 -7.10
N TRP A 18 2.15 0.84 -8.11
CA TRP A 18 3.57 0.50 -8.00
C TRP A 18 4.44 1.69 -7.57
N GLY A 19 4.09 2.90 -8.00
CA GLY A 19 4.77 4.13 -7.57
C GLY A 19 4.64 4.40 -6.07
N ALA A 20 3.52 3.99 -5.44
CA ALA A 20 3.37 4.07 -3.99
C ALA A 20 4.31 3.10 -3.27
N ALA A 21 4.38 1.85 -3.74
CA ALA A 21 5.27 0.83 -3.18
C ALA A 21 6.76 1.19 -3.35
N ILE A 22 7.14 1.63 -4.55
CA ILE A 22 8.51 2.06 -4.86
C ILE A 22 8.83 3.34 -4.07
N GLY A 23 7.94 4.33 -4.06
CA GLY A 23 8.12 5.60 -3.36
C GLY A 23 8.28 5.43 -1.85
N ALA A 24 7.46 4.56 -1.23
CA ALA A 24 7.60 4.19 0.17
C ALA A 24 8.97 3.52 0.44
N THR A 25 9.44 2.67 -0.47
CA THR A 25 10.75 2.01 -0.34
C THR A 25 11.90 3.00 -0.49
N ILE A 26 11.86 3.90 -1.46
CA ILE A 26 12.89 4.94 -1.65
C ILE A 26 12.96 5.84 -0.41
N SER A 27 11.81 6.22 0.15
CA SER A 27 11.73 7.02 1.38
C SER A 27 12.40 6.34 2.57
N LYS A 28 12.28 5.01 2.68
CA LYS A 28 12.91 4.22 3.76
C LYS A 28 14.42 4.02 3.56
N VAL A 29 14.85 3.74 2.32
CA VAL A 29 16.25 3.42 2.01
C VAL A 29 17.11 4.68 1.88
N TYR A 30 16.52 5.80 1.44
CA TYR A 30 17.22 7.08 1.24
C TYR A 30 16.54 8.25 1.98
N PRO A 31 16.33 8.16 3.30
CA PRO A 31 15.62 9.18 4.06
C PRO A 31 16.34 10.53 4.04
N GLN A 32 17.67 10.53 3.84
CA GLN A 32 18.41 11.78 3.69
C GLN A 32 18.20 12.45 2.32
N ASN A 33 17.68 11.76 1.31
CA ASN A 33 17.41 12.35 0.00
C ASN A 33 15.93 12.70 -0.19
N VAL A 34 15.03 11.99 0.48
CA VAL A 34 13.59 12.23 0.37
C VAL A 34 13.16 13.24 1.43
N VAL A 35 12.64 14.39 0.98
CA VAL A 35 12.13 15.44 1.87
C VAL A 35 10.75 15.10 2.39
N ALA A 36 9.84 14.68 1.50
CA ALA A 36 8.55 14.11 1.86
C ALA A 36 8.03 13.15 0.80
N PHE A 37 7.11 12.27 1.21
CA PHE A 37 6.43 11.33 0.35
C PHE A 37 4.92 11.50 0.47
N HIS A 38 4.29 11.81 -0.66
CA HIS A 38 2.84 11.84 -0.81
C HIS A 38 2.37 10.57 -1.51
N SER A 39 1.39 9.88 -0.95
CA SER A 39 0.77 8.73 -1.61
C SER A 39 -0.75 8.83 -1.59
N ASN A 40 -1.35 8.51 -2.73
CA ASN A 40 -2.79 8.30 -2.85
C ASN A 40 -3.19 6.82 -2.74
N MET A 41 -2.23 5.91 -2.43
CA MET A 41 -2.47 4.48 -2.28
C MET A 41 -1.68 3.94 -1.07
N CYS A 42 -2.14 4.30 0.13
CA CYS A 42 -1.56 3.84 1.38
C CYS A 42 -2.11 2.47 1.77
N VAL A 43 -1.34 1.41 1.49
CA VAL A 43 -1.73 0.03 1.81
C VAL A 43 -0.65 -0.65 2.66
N SER A 44 -1.08 -1.40 3.68
CA SER A 44 -0.20 -2.23 4.51
C SER A 44 -0.71 -3.67 4.54
N TYR A 45 0.07 -4.56 3.95
CA TYR A 45 -0.14 -6.02 4.02
C TYR A 45 0.63 -6.67 5.17
N HIS A 46 1.11 -5.88 6.13
CA HIS A 46 1.82 -6.43 7.30
C HIS A 46 0.86 -7.28 8.14
N PRO A 47 1.29 -8.45 8.68
CA PRO A 47 0.42 -9.33 9.46
C PRO A 47 -0.32 -8.64 10.60
N ARG A 48 0.34 -7.69 11.29
CA ARG A 48 -0.27 -6.84 12.33
C ARG A 48 -1.43 -5.98 11.82
N SER A 49 -1.33 -5.45 10.60
CA SER A 49 -2.40 -4.65 9.98
C SER A 49 -3.60 -5.54 9.64
N MET A 50 -3.36 -6.73 9.09
CA MET A 50 -4.42 -7.70 8.82
C MET A 50 -5.10 -8.17 10.11
N LEU A 51 -4.31 -8.44 11.16
CA LEU A 51 -4.84 -8.80 12.48
C LEU A 51 -5.69 -7.67 13.08
N LYS A 52 -5.25 -6.40 12.98
CA LYS A 52 -6.05 -5.24 13.40
C LYS A 52 -7.41 -5.24 12.72
N THR A 53 -7.47 -5.38 11.40
CA THR A 53 -8.74 -5.37 10.64
C THR A 53 -9.61 -6.57 10.97
N PHE A 54 -9.02 -7.74 11.19
CA PHE A 54 -9.74 -8.93 11.62
C PHE A 54 -10.38 -8.75 12.99
N VAL A 55 -9.60 -8.37 14.01
CA VAL A 55 -10.11 -8.15 15.38
C VAL A 55 -11.10 -6.98 15.41
N GLY A 56 -10.81 -5.90 14.68
CA GLY A 56 -11.70 -4.76 14.56
C GLY A 56 -13.01 -5.05 13.86
N SER A 57 -13.15 -6.16 13.13
CA SER A 57 -14.46 -6.62 12.64
C SER A 57 -15.40 -7.06 13.77
N PHE A 58 -14.86 -7.45 14.92
CA PHE A 58 -15.63 -7.83 16.12
C PHE A 58 -15.76 -6.68 17.12
N PHE A 59 -14.75 -5.81 17.20
CA PHE A 59 -14.70 -4.68 18.13
C PHE A 59 -14.40 -3.36 17.39
N PRO A 60 -15.28 -2.89 16.50
CA PRO A 60 -14.99 -1.78 15.59
C PRO A 60 -14.65 -0.47 16.29
N SER A 61 -15.39 -0.10 17.33
CA SER A 61 -15.21 1.17 18.06
C SER A 61 -13.87 1.29 18.79
N TYR A 62 -13.14 0.19 19.00
CA TYR A 62 -11.81 0.22 19.64
C TYR A 62 -10.70 0.57 18.64
N PHE A 63 -10.91 0.32 17.35
CA PHE A 63 -9.86 0.41 16.33
C PHE A 63 -10.13 1.42 15.21
N TYR A 64 -11.40 1.83 15.06
CA TYR A 64 -11.89 2.64 13.95
C TYR A 64 -12.93 3.66 14.41
N THR A 65 -12.91 4.84 13.80
CA THR A 65 -14.08 5.74 13.82
C THR A 65 -15.23 5.15 12.99
N PRO A 66 -16.47 5.64 13.13
CA PRO A 66 -17.59 5.17 12.30
C PRO A 66 -17.31 5.29 10.79
N GLU A 67 -16.69 6.39 10.36
CA GLU A 67 -16.32 6.64 8.95
C GLU A 67 -15.24 5.66 8.45
N GLU A 68 -14.25 5.36 9.29
CA GLU A 68 -13.21 4.39 8.95
C GLU A 68 -13.75 2.96 8.93
N ALA A 69 -14.67 2.63 9.84
CA ALA A 69 -15.28 1.30 9.92
C ALA A 69 -16.03 0.96 8.63
N GLU A 70 -16.77 1.91 8.03
CA GLU A 70 -17.43 1.71 6.74
C GLU A 70 -16.44 1.36 5.62
N ARG A 71 -15.25 1.96 5.67
CA ARG A 71 -14.21 1.74 4.66
C ARG A 71 -13.45 0.43 4.85
N PHE A 72 -13.15 0.04 6.09
CA PHE A 72 -12.26 -1.09 6.39
C PHE A 72 -12.97 -2.38 6.82
N LEU A 73 -14.26 -2.33 7.15
CA LEU A 73 -15.01 -3.47 7.67
C LEU A 73 -16.23 -3.84 6.79
N PRO A 74 -16.70 -5.09 6.86
CA PRO A 74 -16.06 -6.22 7.52
C PRO A 74 -14.80 -6.68 6.76
N PHE A 75 -13.90 -7.36 7.45
CA PHE A 75 -12.69 -7.95 6.86
C PHE A 75 -13.01 -8.87 5.66
N SER A 76 -14.11 -9.63 5.73
CA SER A 76 -14.54 -10.55 4.67
C SER A 76 -14.80 -9.87 3.32
N LYS A 77 -15.33 -8.63 3.31
CA LYS A 77 -15.57 -7.84 2.10
C LYS A 77 -14.27 -7.58 1.34
N HIS A 78 -13.20 -7.26 2.06
CA HIS A 78 -11.88 -6.97 1.50
C HIS A 78 -11.22 -8.22 0.93
N VAL A 79 -11.32 -9.34 1.66
CA VAL A 79 -10.82 -10.64 1.19
C VAL A 79 -11.53 -11.04 -0.10
N MET A 80 -12.86 -10.93 -0.15
CA MET A 80 -13.64 -11.30 -1.33
C MET A 80 -13.34 -10.41 -2.54
N TRP A 81 -13.22 -9.10 -2.32
CA TRP A 81 -12.82 -8.16 -3.37
C TRP A 81 -11.43 -8.50 -3.92
N PHE A 82 -10.46 -8.78 -3.03
CA PHE A 82 -9.11 -9.15 -3.45
C PHE A 82 -9.11 -10.45 -4.25
N LEU A 83 -9.84 -11.49 -3.80
CA LEU A 83 -9.96 -12.76 -4.54
C LEU A 83 -10.56 -12.56 -5.93
N ARG A 84 -11.56 -11.68 -6.07
CA ARG A 84 -12.22 -11.41 -7.35
C ARG A 84 -11.36 -10.60 -8.32
N GLU A 85 -10.69 -9.56 -7.84
CA GLU A 85 -10.03 -8.57 -8.69
C GLU A 85 -8.53 -8.85 -8.95
N SER A 86 -7.91 -9.76 -8.18
CA SER A 86 -6.47 -10.03 -8.28
C SER A 86 -6.05 -11.02 -9.37
N GLY A 87 -6.97 -11.44 -10.25
CA GLY A 87 -6.68 -12.42 -11.30
C GLY A 87 -5.53 -12.01 -12.22
N TYR A 88 -5.53 -10.76 -12.70
CA TYR A 88 -4.46 -10.22 -13.53
C TYR A 88 -3.11 -10.25 -12.79
N MET A 89 -3.12 -9.84 -11.51
CA MET A 89 -1.94 -9.75 -10.67
C MET A 89 -1.34 -11.14 -10.45
N HIS A 90 -2.17 -12.16 -10.24
CA HIS A 90 -1.69 -13.54 -10.06
C HIS A 90 -1.03 -14.09 -11.33
N LEU A 91 -1.64 -13.87 -12.50
CA LEU A 91 -1.07 -14.32 -13.77
C LEU A 91 0.23 -13.59 -14.10
N GLN A 92 0.28 -12.27 -13.96
CA GLN A 92 1.49 -11.48 -14.20
C GLN A 92 2.62 -11.81 -13.21
N ALA A 93 2.28 -12.18 -11.97
CA ALA A 93 3.28 -12.58 -10.97
C ALA A 93 3.88 -13.97 -11.21
N THR A 94 3.22 -14.84 -11.99
CA THR A 94 3.61 -16.25 -12.16
C THR A 94 4.02 -16.62 -13.58
N LYS A 95 3.34 -16.07 -14.59
CA LYS A 95 3.53 -16.35 -16.02
C LYS A 95 3.54 -15.07 -16.87
N PRO A 96 4.37 -14.07 -16.55
CA PRO A 96 4.36 -12.78 -17.26
C PRO A 96 4.65 -12.91 -18.76
N ASP A 97 5.59 -13.76 -19.17
CA ASP A 97 5.98 -13.95 -20.58
C ASP A 97 4.99 -14.79 -21.40
N THR A 98 4.01 -15.44 -20.75
CA THR A 98 2.99 -16.24 -21.43
C THR A 98 1.77 -15.40 -21.84
N LEU A 99 1.48 -14.34 -21.07
CA LEU A 99 0.35 -13.45 -21.30
C LEU A 99 0.58 -12.53 -22.50
#